data_AF-A0AAV3PGW4-F1
#
_entry.id   AF-A0AAV3PGW4-F1
#
_cell.length_a   1.000
_cell.length_b   1.000
_cell.length_c   1.000
_cell.angle_alpha   90.00
_cell.angle_beta   90.00
_cell.angle_gamma   90.00
#
_symmetry.space_group_name_H-M   'P 1'
#
loop_
_entity.id
_entity.type
_entity.pdbx_description
1 polymer ?
#
loop_
_entity_poly.entity_id
_entity_poly.type
_entity_poly.pdbx_seq_one_letter_code
_entity_poly.pdbx_strand_id
1 'polypeptide(L)'
;MRLLKEDLAMELKLDSWILMTDQQKGLEIAIRNELSDVEHILCIKHLHANWSKRFPGKSLKNMMWKCARAANELYFEMKMQPLKNVTVDGYEALRLIDPRKWSRWAFRLGRNSPELVNN
;
A
#
# COMPACT_ATOMS: atom_id res chain seq x y z
N MET A 1 2.39 4.48 26.58
CA MET A 1 1.58 4.18 25.37
C MET A 1 1.37 2.68 25.34
N ARG A 2 0.20 2.20 25.76
CA ARG A 2 -0.21 0.77 25.74
C ARG A 2 -1.50 0.56 24.92
N LEU A 3 -2.03 1.65 24.36
CA LEU A 3 -3.43 1.77 23.99
C LEU A 3 -3.75 1.10 22.65
N LEU A 4 -2.86 1.13 21.65
CA LEU A 4 -3.21 0.66 20.30
C LEU A 4 -3.48 -0.86 20.21
N LYS A 5 -2.71 -1.68 20.95
CA LYS A 5 -2.92 -3.14 20.99
C LYS A 5 -4.20 -3.52 21.73
N GLU A 6 -4.50 -2.79 22.79
CA GLU A 6 -5.69 -2.96 23.62
C GLU A 6 -6.95 -2.50 22.85
N ASP A 7 -6.87 -1.35 22.18
CA ASP A 7 -7.93 -0.78 21.33
C ASP A 7 -8.27 -1.71 20.15
N LEU A 8 -7.26 -2.38 19.58
CA LEU A 8 -7.43 -3.32 18.47
C LEU A 8 -7.73 -4.76 18.95
N ALA A 9 -7.82 -4.98 20.26
CA ALA A 9 -8.06 -6.30 20.88
C ALA A 9 -7.15 -7.41 20.30
N MET A 10 -5.88 -7.09 20.03
CA MET A 10 -4.97 -8.02 19.36
C MET A 10 -4.48 -9.10 20.34
N GLU A 11 -5.00 -10.32 20.21
CA GLU A 11 -4.44 -11.49 20.90
C GLU A 11 -3.08 -11.90 20.28
N LEU A 12 -2.20 -12.48 21.11
CA LEU A 12 -0.74 -12.65 20.97
C LEU A 12 -0.19 -13.36 19.69
N LYS A 13 -0.99 -13.61 18.65
CA LYS A 13 -0.53 -14.11 17.35
C LYS A 13 -0.43 -12.98 16.32
N LEU A 14 0.58 -12.13 16.47
CA LEU A 14 0.84 -10.98 15.58
C LEU A 14 1.20 -11.41 14.14
N ASP A 15 1.74 -12.62 13.96
CA ASP A 15 2.30 -13.13 12.69
C ASP A 15 1.27 -13.33 11.56
N SER A 16 -0.03 -13.21 11.86
CA SER A 16 -1.12 -13.43 10.89
C SER A 16 -1.89 -12.17 10.51
N TRP A 17 -1.56 -11.01 11.09
CA TRP A 17 -2.30 -9.77 10.86
C TRP A 17 -1.63 -8.91 9.80
N ILE A 18 -2.45 -8.37 8.89
CA ILE A 18 -2.08 -7.26 8.00
C ILE A 18 -2.90 -6.05 8.44
N LEU A 19 -2.22 -4.97 8.78
CA LEU A 19 -2.86 -3.71 9.10
C LEU A 19 -2.92 -2.84 7.84
N MET A 20 -4.13 -2.57 7.35
CA MET A 20 -4.35 -1.61 6.28
C MET A 20 -4.72 -0.24 6.86
N THR A 21 -3.94 0.80 6.55
CA THR A 21 -4.22 2.15 7.02
C THR A 21 -4.40 3.16 5.91
N ASP A 22 -4.95 4.32 6.26
CA ASP A 22 -4.71 5.52 5.48
C ASP A 22 -3.25 6.01 5.61
N GLN A 23 -2.87 6.98 4.78
CA GLN A 23 -1.53 7.60 4.82
C GLN A 23 -1.40 8.69 5.90
N GLN A 24 -2.04 8.53 7.06
CA GLN A 24 -1.90 9.51 8.14
C GLN A 24 -0.56 9.35 8.86
N LYS A 25 0.25 10.42 8.87
CA LYS A 25 1.61 10.41 9.44
C LYS A 25 1.67 9.98 10.90
N GLY A 26 0.71 10.43 11.72
CA GLY A 26 0.65 10.07 13.14
C GLY A 26 0.38 8.58 13.36
N LEU A 27 -0.45 7.98 12.52
CA LEU A 27 -0.79 6.56 12.58
C LEU A 27 0.39 5.69 12.14
N GLU A 28 1.13 6.09 11.10
CA GLU A 28 2.35 5.37 10.68
C GLU A 28 3.41 5.32 11.79
N ILE A 29 3.56 6.41 12.56
CA ILE A 29 4.48 6.46 13.71
C ILE A 29 3.99 5.53 14.83
N ALA A 30 2.70 5.58 15.17
CA ALA A 30 2.13 4.72 16.22
C ALA A 30 2.27 3.24 15.88
N ILE A 31 2.01 2.86 14.62
CA ILE A 31 2.17 1.47 14.16
C ILE A 31 3.62 1.03 14.20
N ARG A 32 4.55 1.87 13.76
CA ARG A 32 5.98 1.54 13.81
C ARG A 32 6.47 1.32 15.24
N ASN A 33 5.96 2.10 16.19
CA ASN A 33 6.39 2.03 17.58
C ASN A 33 5.73 0.87 18.35
N GLU A 34 4.45 0.62 18.10
CA GLU A 34 3.66 -0.33 18.88
C GLU A 34 3.51 -1.70 18.18
N LEU A 35 3.45 -1.72 16.86
CA LEU A 35 3.12 -2.88 16.01
C LEU A 35 4.21 -3.16 14.96
N SER A 36 5.48 -3.08 15.35
CA SER A 36 6.63 -3.27 14.45
C SER A 36 6.65 -4.62 13.73
N ASP A 37 6.03 -5.64 14.33
CA ASP A 37 6.04 -7.02 13.84
C ASP A 37 4.85 -7.34 12.92
N VAL A 38 3.89 -6.40 12.78
CA VAL A 38 2.69 -6.55 11.95
C VAL A 38 2.97 -6.00 10.54
N GLU A 39 2.58 -6.74 9.51
CA GLU A 39 2.68 -6.24 8.14
C GLU A 39 1.76 -5.03 7.95
N HIS A 40 2.34 -3.90 7.55
CA HIS A 40 1.64 -2.64 7.38
C HIS A 40 1.51 -2.28 5.90
N ILE A 41 0.27 -2.18 5.41
CA ILE A 41 -0.04 -1.77 4.04
C ILE A 41 -0.86 -0.48 4.03
N LEU A 42 -0.62 0.33 3.01
CA LEU A 42 -1.39 1.51 2.69
C LEU A 42 -2.63 1.11 1.90
N CYS A 43 -3.77 1.66 2.30
CA CYS A 43 -5.00 1.58 1.54
C CYS A 43 -4.79 2.27 0.18
N ILE A 44 -4.87 1.48 -0.90
CA ILE A 44 -4.66 1.98 -2.26
C ILE A 44 -5.65 3.08 -2.66
N LYS A 45 -6.88 3.09 -2.10
CA LYS A 45 -7.86 4.18 -2.30
C LYS A 45 -7.31 5.51 -1.77
N HIS A 46 -6.75 5.52 -0.56
CA HIS A 46 -6.19 6.72 0.07
C HIS A 46 -4.86 7.15 -0.57
N LEU A 47 -4.00 6.17 -0.88
CA LEU A 47 -2.77 6.43 -1.63
C LEU A 47 -3.09 7.11 -2.97
N HIS A 48 -4.07 6.58 -3.71
CA HIS A 48 -4.54 7.18 -4.95
C HIS A 48 -5.09 8.59 -4.70
N ALA A 49 -5.92 8.81 -3.68
CA ALA A 49 -6.49 10.13 -3.40
C ALA A 49 -5.41 11.19 -3.15
N ASN A 50 -4.31 10.83 -2.50
CA ASN A 50 -3.17 11.73 -2.30
C ASN A 50 -2.35 11.91 -3.58
N TRP A 51 -2.08 10.82 -4.30
CA TRP A 51 -1.31 10.86 -5.54
C TRP A 51 -2.04 11.65 -6.65
N SER A 52 -3.37 11.48 -6.77
CA SER A 52 -4.21 12.12 -7.78
C SER A 52 -4.37 13.63 -7.58
N LYS A 53 -4.05 14.18 -6.39
CA LYS A 53 -3.98 15.64 -6.18
C LYS A 53 -2.89 16.27 -7.05
N ARG A 54 -1.80 15.53 -7.31
CA ARG A 54 -0.69 15.96 -8.18
C ARG A 54 -0.78 15.39 -9.59
N PHE A 55 -1.33 14.18 -9.71
CA PHE A 55 -1.38 13.43 -10.97
C PHE A 55 -2.83 13.03 -11.30
N PRO A 56 -3.72 13.98 -11.62
CA PRO A 56 -5.12 13.70 -11.88
C PRO A 56 -5.32 12.97 -13.22
N GLY A 57 -6.36 12.13 -13.29
CA GLY A 57 -6.80 11.53 -14.55
C GLY A 57 -7.20 10.07 -14.43
N LYS A 58 -8.28 9.68 -15.12
CA LYS A 58 -8.80 8.30 -15.10
C LYS A 58 -7.80 7.29 -15.66
N SER A 59 -7.05 7.68 -16.69
CA SER A 59 -5.99 6.82 -17.27
C SER A 59 -4.89 6.52 -16.26
N LEU A 60 -4.38 7.57 -15.59
CA LEU A 60 -3.36 7.48 -14.57
C LEU A 60 -3.82 6.65 -13.35
N LYS A 61 -5.06 6.88 -12.89
CA LYS A 61 -5.71 6.01 -11.89
C LYS A 61 -5.63 4.54 -12.32
N ASN A 62 -6.12 4.22 -13.52
CA ASN A 62 -6.14 2.83 -14.00
C ASN A 62 -4.74 2.22 -14.10
N MET A 63 -3.73 2.99 -14.50
CA MET A 63 -2.33 2.54 -14.53
C MET A 63 -1.80 2.25 -13.12
N MET A 64 -2.03 3.14 -12.17
CA MET A 64 -1.65 2.95 -10.78
C MET A 64 -2.30 1.70 -10.17
N TRP A 65 -3.60 1.48 -10.41
CA TRP A 65 -4.31 0.28 -9.95
C TRP A 65 -3.77 -1.01 -10.57
N LYS A 66 -3.34 -0.99 -11.84
CA LYS A 66 -2.67 -2.13 -12.48
C LYS A 66 -1.33 -2.44 -11.80
N CYS A 67 -0.57 -1.41 -11.40
CA CYS A 67 0.68 -1.58 -10.65
C CYS A 67 0.39 -2.18 -9.27
N ALA A 68 -0.59 -1.66 -8.53
CA ALA A 68 -0.96 -2.17 -7.20
C ALA A 68 -1.42 -3.64 -7.22
N ARG A 69 -2.04 -4.10 -8.31
CA ARG A 69 -2.57 -5.46 -8.49
C ARG A 69 -1.59 -6.43 -9.14
N ALA A 70 -0.36 -6.01 -9.45
CA ALA A 70 0.61 -6.87 -10.11
C ALA A 70 0.87 -8.15 -9.31
N ALA A 71 0.97 -9.28 -10.01
CA ALA A 71 1.07 -10.60 -9.38
C ALA A 71 2.51 -10.98 -8.98
N ASN A 72 3.50 -10.40 -9.65
CA ASN A 72 4.92 -10.59 -9.38
C ASN A 72 5.68 -9.31 -9.79
N GLU A 73 6.96 -9.25 -9.42
CA GLU A 73 7.83 -8.12 -9.71
C GLU A 73 7.94 -7.83 -11.22
N LEU A 74 8.07 -8.86 -12.06
CA LEU A 74 8.13 -8.69 -13.51
C LEU A 74 6.88 -7.96 -14.05
N TYR A 75 5.69 -8.42 -13.67
CA TYR A 75 4.46 -7.75 -14.08
C TYR A 75 4.34 -6.35 -13.49
N PHE A 76 4.81 -6.12 -12.26
CA PHE A 76 4.82 -4.80 -11.65
C PHE A 76 5.65 -3.82 -12.48
N GLU A 77 6.87 -4.20 -12.83
CA GLU A 77 7.75 -3.43 -13.68
C GLU A 77 7.11 -3.16 -15.04
N MET A 78 6.53 -4.17 -15.69
CA MET A 78 5.79 -4.01 -16.95
C MET A 78 4.60 -3.04 -16.85
N LYS A 79 3.93 -2.93 -15.69
CA LYS A 79 2.83 -1.97 -15.49
C LYS A 79 3.33 -0.57 -15.11
N MET A 80 4.48 -0.46 -14.47
CA MET A 80 5.12 0.81 -14.11
C MET A 80 5.71 1.53 -15.34
N GLN A 81 6.20 0.81 -16.35
CA GLN A 81 6.78 1.43 -17.56
C GLN A 81 5.79 2.33 -18.34
N PRO A 82 4.55 1.91 -18.66
CA PRO A 82 3.57 2.80 -19.28
C PRO A 82 3.25 4.03 -18.44
N LEU A 83 3.23 3.90 -17.10
CA LEU A 83 3.00 5.03 -16.20
C LEU A 83 4.15 6.04 -16.31
N LYS A 84 5.41 5.57 -16.36
CA LYS A 84 6.59 6.42 -16.57
C LYS A 84 6.52 7.20 -17.88
N ASN A 85 6.08 6.55 -18.96
CA ASN A 85 5.98 7.19 -20.27
C ASN A 85 4.93 8.32 -20.32
N VAL A 86 3.90 8.25 -19.47
CA VAL A 86 2.86 9.29 -19.38
C VAL A 86 3.23 10.34 -18.35
N THR A 87 3.84 9.95 -17.23
CA THR A 87 4.23 10.85 -16.15
C THR A 87 5.46 10.32 -15.42
N VAL A 88 6.63 10.89 -15.74
CA VAL A 88 7.88 10.54 -15.05
C VAL A 88 7.78 10.89 -13.56
N ASP A 89 7.32 12.09 -13.22
CA ASP A 89 7.15 12.53 -11.83
C ASP A 89 6.17 11.65 -11.04
N GLY A 90 5.08 11.22 -11.67
CA GLY A 90 4.11 10.33 -11.04
C GLY A 90 4.67 8.94 -10.79
N TYR A 91 5.50 8.44 -11.71
CA TYR A 91 6.26 7.20 -11.56
C TYR A 91 7.27 7.29 -10.42
N GLU A 92 8.07 8.35 -10.36
CA GLU A 92 9.06 8.55 -9.31
C GLU A 92 8.37 8.69 -7.93
N ALA A 93 7.24 9.41 -7.87
CA ALA A 93 6.46 9.52 -6.64
C ALA A 93 5.97 8.17 -6.10
N LEU A 94 5.61 7.22 -6.97
CA LEU A 94 5.23 5.87 -6.56
C LEU A 94 6.45 5.01 -6.18
N ARG A 95 7.60 5.20 -6.85
CA ARG A 95 8.87 4.52 -6.53
C ARG A 95 9.44 4.89 -5.17
N LEU A 96 9.17 6.10 -4.68
CA LEU A 96 9.56 6.52 -3.33
C LEU A 96 8.82 5.75 -2.23
N ILE A 97 7.70 5.10 -2.55
CA ILE A 97 6.90 4.33 -1.60
C ILE A 97 7.29 2.86 -1.73
N ASP A 98 7.75 2.27 -0.63
CA ASP A 98 8.08 0.85 -0.55
C ASP A 98 6.95 -0.02 -1.14
N PRO A 99 7.20 -0.79 -2.21
CA PRO A 99 6.19 -1.62 -2.86
C PRO A 99 5.47 -2.57 -1.90
N ARG A 100 6.13 -3.03 -0.83
CA ARG A 100 5.53 -3.88 0.22
C ARG A 100 4.35 -3.21 0.91
N LYS A 101 4.27 -1.88 0.85
CA LYS A 101 3.16 -1.13 1.43
C LYS A 101 1.96 -1.00 0.50
N TRP A 102 2.06 -1.22 -0.80
CA TRP A 102 0.96 -0.85 -1.71
C TRP A 102 0.77 -1.71 -2.95
N SER A 103 1.66 -2.67 -3.21
CA SER A 103 1.56 -3.56 -4.35
C SER A 103 1.56 -5.02 -3.92
N ARG A 104 0.57 -5.76 -4.43
CA ARG A 104 0.29 -7.16 -4.07
C ARG A 104 1.49 -8.08 -4.25
N TRP A 105 2.32 -7.88 -5.27
CA TRP A 105 3.46 -8.74 -5.52
C TRP A 105 4.48 -8.74 -4.38
N ALA A 106 4.54 -7.65 -3.61
CA ALA A 106 5.56 -7.43 -2.59
C ALA A 106 5.08 -7.78 -1.17
N PHE A 107 3.80 -8.12 -0.97
CA PHE A 107 3.28 -8.49 0.34
C PHE A 107 3.91 -9.81 0.83
N ARG A 108 4.26 -9.89 2.13
CA ARG A 108 4.92 -11.07 2.74
C ARG A 108 3.99 -12.27 2.81
N LEU A 109 2.68 -12.07 2.96
CA LEU A 109 1.71 -13.16 3.08
C LEU A 109 1.33 -13.73 1.70
N GLY A 110 1.68 -15.00 1.51
CA GLY A 110 1.56 -15.74 0.26
C GLY A 110 0.18 -15.67 -0.39
N ARG A 111 0.14 -15.08 -1.58
CA ARG A 111 -0.77 -15.31 -2.73
C ARG A 111 -2.30 -15.17 -2.53
N ASN A 112 -2.83 -15.17 -1.30
CA ASN A 112 -4.26 -15.12 -0.99
C ASN A 112 -4.58 -13.96 -0.04
N SER A 113 -4.38 -12.71 -0.47
CA SER A 113 -5.05 -11.58 0.19
C SER A 113 -6.46 -11.43 -0.40
N PRO A 114 -7.51 -11.29 0.43
CA PRO A 114 -8.85 -10.96 -0.04
C PRO A 114 -8.82 -9.64 -0.81
N GLU A 115 -9.71 -9.54 -1.79
CA GLU A 115 -9.70 -8.53 -2.84
C GLU A 115 -9.39 -7.11 -2.33
N LEU A 116 -8.50 -6.42 -3.05
CA LEU A 116 -8.07 -5.03 -2.81
C LEU A 116 -9.22 -4.02 -2.99
N VAL A 117 -10.26 -4.14 -2.18
CA VAL A 117 -11.45 -3.28 -2.12
C VAL A 117 -11.95 -3.28 -0.68
N ASN A 118 -11.42 -2.35 0.13
CA ASN A 118 -12.14 -1.89 1.31
C ASN A 118 -13.47 -1.31 0.81
N ASN A 119 -14.63 -1.76 1.29
CA ASN A 119 -15.91 -1.16 0.91
C ASN A 119 -16.01 0.21 1.57
#